data_AF-A0A820XS20-F1
#
_entry.id   AF-A0A820XS20-F1
#
_cell.length_a   1.000
_cell.length_b   1.000
_cell.length_c   1.000
_cell.angle_alpha   90.00
_cell.angle_beta   90.00
_cell.angle_gamma   90.00
#
_symmetry.space_group_name_H-M   'P 1'
#
loop_
_entity.id
_entity.type
_entity.pdbx_description
1 polymer ?
#
loop_
_entity_poly.entity_id
_entity_poly.type
_entity_poly.pdbx_seq_one_letter_code
_entity_poly.pdbx_strand_id
1 'polypeptide(L)'
;MACQVSSTPYAHLSSIIKDNKDQKECCVCLYEKDLTVVFDCNHHVCLSCFKKYSISKLNSRQFKYDANIGYSLGCPNGCSNTLLRELHIFCLMDKSNYERYKTFGAEEYVFYHQGVLCPTASCGCGLILDESNLKVRCPLPIGCGKAFCRSCKTLWTDDALQICKCQTDSQNDNQAFSYWYQLFGTRRESSLAVYKKCPGCSVNTEKDGGCNAISCTRCGMTWCWICELEFRNDCIQSHWF
;
A
#
# COMPACT_ATOMS: atom_id res chain seq x y z
N MET A 1 -16.81 51.56 -6.35
CA MET A 1 -17.09 50.21 -6.87
C MET A 1 -16.04 49.27 -6.31
N ALA A 2 -16.41 48.48 -5.31
CA ALA A 2 -15.51 47.52 -4.70
C ALA A 2 -15.42 46.28 -5.60
N CYS A 3 -14.22 45.95 -6.07
CA CYS A 3 -13.96 44.71 -6.77
C CYS A 3 -13.90 43.59 -5.72
N GLN A 4 -14.99 42.84 -5.55
CA GLN A 4 -15.00 41.66 -4.69
C GLN A 4 -14.15 40.56 -5.32
N VAL A 5 -12.95 40.36 -4.78
CA VAL A 5 -12.12 39.20 -5.10
C VAL A 5 -12.64 38.03 -4.28
N SER A 6 -13.65 37.33 -4.77
CA SER A 6 -14.08 36.03 -4.22
C SER A 6 -13.24 34.90 -4.83
N SER A 7 -11.93 34.95 -4.65
CA SER A 7 -11.06 33.83 -5.01
C SER A 7 -11.14 32.77 -3.91
N THR A 8 -12.12 31.88 -3.98
CA THR A 8 -12.12 30.70 -3.12
C THR A 8 -10.85 29.88 -3.44
N PRO A 9 -10.02 29.50 -2.45
CA PRO A 9 -8.73 28.84 -2.67
C PRO A 9 -8.84 27.45 -3.35
N TYR A 10 -10.06 27.00 -3.63
CA TYR A 10 -10.41 25.68 -4.16
C TYR A 10 -11.20 25.76 -5.47
N ALA A 11 -11.16 26.86 -6.22
CA ALA A 11 -11.95 27.02 -7.45
C ALA A 11 -11.76 25.87 -8.47
N HIS A 12 -10.56 25.29 -8.52
CA HIS A 12 -10.21 24.13 -9.37
C HIS A 12 -10.77 22.79 -8.85
N LEU A 13 -11.27 22.74 -7.61
CA LEU A 13 -11.88 21.56 -6.97
C LEU A 13 -13.40 21.69 -6.85
N SER A 14 -14.01 22.66 -7.54
CA SER A 14 -15.45 22.94 -7.50
C SER A 14 -16.33 21.78 -7.99
N SER A 15 -15.76 20.83 -8.75
CA SER A 15 -16.44 19.61 -9.18
C SER A 15 -16.75 18.65 -8.03
N ILE A 16 -15.94 18.69 -6.95
CA ILE A 16 -15.97 17.72 -5.85
C ILE A 16 -16.24 18.36 -4.48
N ILE A 17 -15.76 19.58 -4.26
CA ILE A 17 -16.09 20.39 -3.09
C ILE A 17 -17.35 21.18 -3.43
N LYS A 18 -18.43 20.93 -2.70
CA LYS A 18 -19.74 21.56 -2.93
C LYS A 18 -20.20 22.32 -1.70
N ASP A 19 -20.89 23.43 -1.95
CA ASP A 19 -21.71 24.11 -0.95
C ASP A 19 -22.83 23.17 -0.48
N ASN A 20 -22.97 23.04 0.82
CA ASN A 20 -23.92 22.16 1.47
C ASN A 20 -25.26 22.85 1.68
N LYS A 21 -25.90 23.25 0.57
CA LYS A 21 -27.18 23.98 0.59
C LYS A 21 -28.32 23.21 1.24
N ASP A 22 -28.24 21.87 1.19
CA ASP A 22 -29.25 20.96 1.74
C ASP A 22 -29.01 20.62 3.21
N GLN A 23 -28.07 21.29 3.89
CA GLN A 23 -27.77 21.12 5.32
C GLN A 23 -27.52 19.65 5.70
N LYS A 24 -26.81 18.90 4.84
CA LYS A 24 -26.48 17.50 5.11
C LYS A 24 -25.42 17.39 6.19
N GLU A 25 -25.60 16.46 7.11
CA GLU A 25 -24.58 16.15 8.12
C GLU A 25 -23.36 15.49 7.50
N CYS A 26 -22.17 15.80 8.02
CA CYS A 26 -20.97 15.06 7.68
C CYS A 26 -21.05 13.63 8.21
N CYS A 27 -20.82 12.61 7.36
CA CYS A 27 -20.91 11.20 7.75
C CYS A 27 -19.82 10.74 8.73
N VAL A 28 -18.87 11.61 9.09
CA VAL A 28 -17.77 11.31 10.03
C VAL A 28 -17.98 11.99 11.38
N CYS A 29 -18.27 13.29 11.41
CA CYS A 29 -18.44 14.04 12.66
C CYS A 29 -19.90 14.32 13.03
N LEU A 30 -20.86 14.00 12.16
CA LEU A 30 -22.29 14.20 12.37
C LEU A 30 -22.70 15.67 12.58
N TYR A 31 -21.89 16.62 12.09
CA TYR A 31 -22.22 18.05 12.10
C TYR A 31 -22.45 18.57 10.68
N GLU A 32 -23.40 19.48 10.55
CA GLU A 32 -23.59 20.30 9.36
C GLU A 32 -22.41 21.27 9.18
N LYS A 33 -21.93 21.37 7.94
CA LYS A 33 -20.84 22.28 7.54
C LYS A 33 -21.12 22.82 6.16
N ASP A 34 -20.77 24.08 5.93
CA ASP A 34 -21.07 24.80 4.68
C ASP A 34 -20.41 24.17 3.45
N LEU A 35 -19.22 23.58 3.61
CA LEU A 35 -18.44 22.98 2.53
C LEU A 35 -18.18 21.50 2.79
N THR A 36 -18.51 20.67 1.80
CA THR A 36 -18.34 19.21 1.88
C THR A 36 -17.74 18.64 0.61
N VAL A 37 -16.91 17.60 0.77
CA VAL A 37 -16.53 16.66 -0.28
C VAL A 37 -17.70 15.69 -0.44
N VAL A 38 -18.23 15.57 -1.65
CA VAL A 38 -19.35 14.68 -1.95
C VAL A 38 -18.85 13.50 -2.76
N PHE A 39 -19.02 12.29 -2.21
CA PHE A 39 -18.69 11.04 -2.91
C PHE A 39 -19.84 10.62 -3.83
N ASP A 40 -19.57 9.76 -4.83
CA ASP A 40 -20.58 9.24 -5.77
C ASP A 40 -21.74 8.46 -5.09
N CYS A 41 -21.53 8.01 -3.85
CA CYS A 41 -22.58 7.41 -3.02
C CYS A 41 -23.46 8.44 -2.28
N ASN A 42 -23.33 9.74 -2.59
CA ASN A 42 -24.00 10.87 -1.94
C ASN A 42 -23.67 11.05 -0.44
N HIS A 43 -22.62 10.44 0.09
CA HIS A 43 -22.13 10.77 1.43
C HIS A 43 -21.33 12.08 1.41
N HIS A 44 -21.65 12.95 2.36
CA HIS A 44 -21.00 14.25 2.56
C HIS A 44 -19.92 14.15 3.63
N VAL A 45 -18.73 14.66 3.34
CA VAL A 45 -17.62 14.73 4.29
C VAL A 45 -17.13 16.17 4.38
N CYS A 46 -17.19 16.78 5.56
CA CYS A 46 -16.66 18.13 5.73
C CYS A 46 -15.13 18.15 5.51
N LEU A 47 -14.59 19.30 5.11
CA LEU A 47 -13.17 19.42 4.71
C LEU A 47 -12.19 18.99 5.80
N SER A 48 -12.49 19.31 7.06
CA SER A 48 -11.63 18.95 8.20
C SER A 48 -11.61 17.44 8.47
N CYS A 49 -12.77 16.77 8.38
CA CYS A 49 -12.86 15.32 8.45
C CYS A 49 -12.20 14.64 7.25
N PHE A 50 -12.40 15.17 6.05
CA PHE A 50 -11.76 14.64 4.84
C PHE A 50 -10.23 14.68 4.94
N LYS A 51 -9.67 15.80 5.42
CA LYS A 51 -8.22 15.92 5.66
C LYS A 51 -7.72 14.87 6.64
N LYS A 52 -8.38 14.73 7.81
CA LYS A 52 -7.99 13.74 8.84
C LYS A 52 -8.10 12.30 8.33
N TYR A 53 -9.19 12.00 7.64
CA TYR A 53 -9.41 10.70 7.00
C TYR A 53 -8.31 10.37 6.00
N SER A 54 -8.00 11.31 5.11
CA SER A 54 -6.98 11.11 4.08
C SER A 54 -5.59 10.91 4.69
N ILE A 55 -5.20 11.72 5.67
CA ILE A 55 -3.90 11.56 6.36
C ILE A 55 -3.83 10.22 7.10
N SER A 56 -4.90 9.82 7.79
CA SER A 56 -4.97 8.54 8.49
C SER A 56 -4.77 7.37 7.53
N LYS A 57 -5.48 7.36 6.39
CA LYS A 57 -5.34 6.33 5.35
C LYS A 57 -3.99 6.36 4.65
N LEU A 58 -3.38 7.53 4.51
CA LEU A 58 -2.03 7.66 3.96
C LEU A 58 -1.00 7.04 4.89
N ASN A 59 -1.10 7.32 6.19
CA ASN A 59 -0.20 6.78 7.21
C ASN A 59 -0.28 5.26 7.31
N SER A 60 -1.48 4.68 7.18
CA SER A 60 -1.69 3.23 7.22
C SER A 60 -1.53 2.52 5.86
N ARG A 61 -1.13 3.24 4.79
CA ARG A 61 -1.00 2.71 3.41
C ARG A 61 -2.30 2.08 2.87
N GLN A 62 -3.45 2.67 3.19
CA GLN A 62 -4.80 2.17 2.85
C GLN A 62 -5.48 2.94 1.70
N PHE A 63 -4.74 3.76 0.96
CA PHE A 63 -5.19 4.23 -0.35
C PHE A 63 -5.20 3.04 -1.32
N LYS A 64 -6.06 3.14 -2.35
CA LYS A 64 -6.21 2.08 -3.36
C LYS A 64 -5.67 2.59 -4.68
N TYR A 65 -4.86 1.76 -5.34
CA TYR A 65 -4.46 2.00 -6.71
C TYR A 65 -5.53 1.43 -7.66
N ASP A 66 -6.02 2.24 -8.57
CA ASP A 66 -6.91 1.86 -9.66
C ASP A 66 -6.24 2.25 -10.99
N ALA A 67 -6.35 1.40 -12.00
CA ALA A 67 -5.62 1.60 -13.27
C ALA A 67 -6.11 2.82 -14.07
N ASN A 68 -7.38 3.20 -13.92
CA ASN A 68 -7.98 4.31 -14.67
C ASN A 68 -7.97 5.61 -13.89
N ILE A 69 -7.94 5.54 -12.56
CA ILE A 69 -8.00 6.70 -11.67
C ILE A 69 -6.62 7.04 -11.11
N GLY A 70 -5.81 6.05 -10.77
CA GLY A 70 -4.57 6.19 -10.02
C GLY A 70 -4.74 5.88 -8.54
N TYR A 71 -3.89 6.47 -7.70
CA TYR A 71 -3.87 6.23 -6.25
C TYR A 71 -4.89 7.12 -5.54
N SER A 72 -5.96 6.53 -5.01
CA SER A 72 -7.13 7.28 -4.51
C SER A 72 -7.74 6.69 -3.23
N LEU A 73 -8.78 7.34 -2.72
CA LEU A 73 -9.58 6.93 -1.57
C LEU A 73 -11.05 6.81 -1.92
N GLY A 74 -11.69 5.84 -1.25
CA GLY A 74 -13.14 5.66 -1.28
C GLY A 74 -13.85 6.39 -0.16
N CYS A 75 -15.17 6.23 -0.10
CA CYS A 75 -16.00 6.77 0.96
C CYS A 75 -15.58 6.23 2.34
N PRO A 76 -15.52 7.09 3.39
CA PRO A 76 -15.26 6.65 4.76
C PRO A 76 -16.22 5.56 5.27
N ASN A 77 -17.45 5.51 4.75
CA ASN A 77 -18.46 4.51 5.12
C ASN A 77 -18.25 3.14 4.44
N GLY A 78 -17.18 2.97 3.65
CA GLY A 78 -16.84 1.68 3.03
C GLY A 78 -17.68 1.33 1.80
N CYS A 79 -18.40 2.29 1.21
CA CYS A 79 -19.20 2.07 0.01
C CYS A 79 -18.33 1.62 -1.19
N SER A 80 -18.78 0.61 -1.92
CA SER A 80 -18.13 0.10 -3.12
C SER A 80 -18.11 1.13 -4.27
N ASN A 81 -17.07 1.11 -5.10
CA ASN A 81 -16.95 1.93 -6.32
C ASN A 81 -17.06 3.45 -6.11
N THR A 82 -16.56 3.95 -4.97
CA THR A 82 -16.60 5.38 -4.61
C THR A 82 -15.24 6.07 -4.64
N LEU A 83 -14.30 5.56 -5.45
CA LEU A 83 -12.97 6.17 -5.55
C LEU A 83 -13.07 7.58 -6.14
N LEU A 84 -12.40 8.54 -5.50
CA LEU A 84 -12.36 9.91 -5.97
C LEU A 84 -11.56 10.00 -7.28
N ARG A 85 -12.14 10.64 -8.30
CA ARG A 85 -11.51 10.83 -9.61
C ARG A 85 -10.68 12.10 -9.70
N GLU A 86 -11.09 13.15 -8.98
CA GLU A 86 -10.33 14.40 -8.92
C GLU A 86 -9.24 14.29 -7.84
N LEU A 87 -8.07 13.79 -8.22
CA LEU A 87 -6.96 13.51 -7.30
C LEU A 87 -6.33 14.78 -6.69
N HIS A 88 -6.50 15.95 -7.31
CA HIS A 88 -5.96 17.20 -6.75
C HIS A 88 -6.57 17.53 -5.38
N ILE A 89 -7.73 16.96 -5.03
CA ILE A 89 -8.36 17.09 -3.71
C ILE A 89 -7.43 16.70 -2.55
N PHE A 90 -6.47 15.81 -2.81
CA PHE A 90 -5.51 15.36 -1.81
C PHE A 90 -4.47 16.44 -1.43
N CYS A 91 -4.40 17.57 -2.14
CA CYS A 91 -3.61 18.74 -1.73
C CYS A 91 -4.08 19.34 -0.38
N LEU A 92 -5.31 19.04 0.03
CA LEU A 92 -5.87 19.42 1.35
C LEU A 92 -5.10 18.80 2.53
N MET A 93 -4.35 17.71 2.31
CA MET A 93 -3.58 17.02 3.35
C MET A 93 -2.37 17.79 3.87
N ASP A 94 -2.09 19.00 3.39
CA ASP A 94 -0.84 19.76 3.53
C ASP A 94 0.31 19.27 2.64
N LYS A 95 1.32 20.12 2.44
CA LYS A 95 2.42 19.89 1.50
C LYS A 95 3.21 18.62 1.83
N SER A 96 3.50 18.36 3.11
CA SER A 96 4.31 17.21 3.52
C SER A 96 3.59 15.89 3.21
N ASN A 97 2.31 15.81 3.57
CA ASN A 97 1.51 14.62 3.29
C ASN A 97 1.20 14.48 1.80
N TYR A 98 1.03 15.59 1.07
CA TYR A 98 0.82 15.53 -0.38
C TYR A 98 2.06 15.01 -1.13
N GLU A 99 3.27 15.37 -0.72
CA GLU A 99 4.50 14.78 -1.26
C GLU A 99 4.58 13.28 -0.96
N ARG A 100 4.29 12.87 0.28
CA ARG A 100 4.21 11.43 0.66
C ARG A 100 3.18 10.69 -0.19
N TYR A 101 2.01 11.27 -0.41
CA TYR A 101 0.96 10.74 -1.28
C TYR A 101 1.46 10.50 -2.71
N LYS A 102 2.16 11.47 -3.31
CA LYS A 102 2.73 11.31 -4.66
C LYS A 102 3.78 10.20 -4.71
N THR A 103 4.68 10.15 -3.73
CA THR A 103 5.68 9.07 -3.63
C THR A 103 5.00 7.71 -3.53
N PHE A 104 4.01 7.57 -2.64
CA PHE A 104 3.29 6.32 -2.44
C PHE A 104 2.49 5.91 -3.69
N GLY A 105 1.89 6.86 -4.40
CA GLY A 105 1.21 6.60 -5.66
C GLY A 105 2.17 6.12 -6.75
N ALA A 106 3.36 6.72 -6.85
CA ALA A 106 4.40 6.28 -7.78
C ALA A 106 4.95 4.89 -7.43
N GLU A 107 5.12 4.60 -6.14
CA GLU A 107 5.47 3.27 -5.66
C GLU A 107 4.41 2.25 -6.09
N GLU A 108 3.13 2.47 -5.76
CA GLU A 108 2.04 1.55 -6.12
C GLU A 108 1.91 1.35 -7.64
N TYR A 109 2.16 2.38 -8.45
CA TYR A 109 2.26 2.23 -9.91
C TYR A 109 3.34 1.23 -10.32
N VAL A 110 4.54 1.32 -9.74
CA VAL A 110 5.63 0.37 -10.01
C VAL A 110 5.21 -1.05 -9.68
N PHE A 111 4.55 -1.26 -8.54
CA PHE A 111 4.10 -2.60 -8.14
C PHE A 111 2.95 -3.13 -9.00
N TYR A 112 2.02 -2.27 -9.43
CA TYR A 112 0.94 -2.64 -10.34
C TYR A 112 1.50 -3.20 -11.66
N HIS A 113 2.59 -2.62 -12.16
CA HIS A 113 3.32 -3.11 -13.33
C HIS A 113 4.36 -4.21 -13.01
N GLN A 114 4.20 -4.92 -11.89
CA GLN A 114 5.09 -6.00 -11.42
C GLN A 114 6.57 -5.59 -11.29
N GLY A 115 6.82 -4.28 -11.16
CA GLY A 115 8.12 -3.72 -10.95
C GLY A 115 8.64 -3.94 -9.53
N VAL A 116 9.78 -3.33 -9.23
CA VAL A 116 10.45 -3.44 -7.94
C VAL A 116 11.05 -2.10 -7.52
N LEU A 117 10.97 -1.78 -6.23
CA LEU A 117 11.74 -0.69 -5.65
C LEU A 117 13.14 -1.16 -5.25
N CYS A 118 14.14 -0.31 -5.46
CA CYS A 118 15.48 -0.52 -4.97
C CYS A 118 15.46 -0.65 -3.43
N PRO A 119 15.97 -1.74 -2.85
CA PRO A 119 15.92 -1.97 -1.40
C PRO A 119 16.95 -1.15 -0.61
N THR A 120 17.79 -0.36 -1.29
CA THR A 120 18.77 0.48 -0.62
C THR A 120 18.05 1.61 0.11
N ALA A 121 18.25 1.71 1.43
CA ALA A 121 17.55 2.65 2.31
C ALA A 121 17.64 4.13 1.85
N SER A 122 18.74 4.54 1.21
CA SER A 122 18.94 5.90 0.69
C SER A 122 18.51 6.10 -0.76
N CYS A 123 17.86 5.10 -1.39
CA CYS A 123 17.51 5.15 -2.81
C CYS A 123 16.01 5.00 -3.07
N GLY A 124 15.44 3.81 -2.90
CA GLY A 124 14.01 3.58 -3.19
C GLY A 124 13.59 3.77 -4.66
N CYS A 125 14.53 3.89 -5.60
CA CYS A 125 14.23 4.05 -7.03
C CYS A 125 13.31 2.92 -7.51
N GLY A 126 12.22 3.26 -8.20
CA GLY A 126 11.28 2.30 -8.78
C GLY A 126 11.69 1.85 -10.16
N LEU A 127 11.70 0.54 -10.39
CA LEU A 127 12.09 -0.08 -11.66
C LEU A 127 10.94 -0.90 -12.20
N ILE A 128 10.53 -0.61 -13.43
CA ILE A 128 9.64 -1.45 -14.23
C ILE A 128 10.56 -2.21 -15.19
N LEU A 129 10.49 -3.54 -15.14
CA LEU A 129 11.45 -4.43 -15.80
C LEU A 129 10.70 -5.32 -16.79
N ASP A 130 11.13 -5.29 -18.04
CA ASP A 130 10.58 -6.15 -19.09
C ASP A 130 11.10 -7.60 -18.98
N GLU A 131 12.31 -7.76 -18.43
CA GLU A 131 12.98 -9.05 -18.30
C GLU A 131 12.69 -9.72 -16.94
N SER A 132 12.47 -11.03 -16.94
CA SER A 132 12.28 -11.87 -15.75
C SER A 132 13.57 -12.19 -15.00
N ASN A 133 14.67 -11.48 -15.29
CA ASN A 133 15.96 -11.68 -14.66
C ASN A 133 15.90 -11.46 -13.14
N LEU A 134 16.40 -12.43 -12.37
CA LEU A 134 16.46 -12.34 -10.91
C LEU A 134 17.45 -11.25 -10.46
N LYS A 135 18.54 -11.04 -11.19
CA LYS A 135 19.54 -10.01 -10.89
C LYS A 135 19.17 -8.71 -11.59
N VAL A 136 18.91 -7.67 -10.80
CA VAL A 136 18.53 -6.34 -11.27
C VAL A 136 19.56 -5.34 -10.79
N ARG A 137 19.94 -4.38 -11.63
CA ARG A 137 20.82 -3.27 -11.26
C ARG A 137 20.04 -1.97 -11.19
N CYS A 138 20.16 -1.25 -10.08
CA CYS A 138 19.60 0.09 -9.92
C CYS A 138 20.29 1.05 -10.91
N PRO A 139 19.56 1.75 -11.80
CA PRO A 139 20.18 2.52 -12.89
C PRO A 139 20.92 3.75 -12.36
N LEU A 140 21.98 4.18 -13.06
CA LEU A 140 22.63 5.49 -12.84
C LEU A 140 22.28 6.42 -14.01
N PRO A 141 22.22 7.75 -13.81
CA PRO A 141 22.52 8.48 -12.57
C PRO A 141 21.32 8.63 -11.61
N ILE A 142 20.15 8.11 -11.96
CA ILE A 142 18.89 8.35 -11.22
C ILE A 142 18.82 7.54 -9.91
N GLY A 143 19.34 6.32 -9.92
CA GLY A 143 19.40 5.41 -8.78
C GLY A 143 20.81 5.30 -8.18
N CYS A 144 21.10 4.20 -7.49
CA CYS A 144 22.33 4.04 -6.70
C CYS A 144 23.38 3.09 -7.30
N GLY A 145 23.14 2.50 -8.47
CA GLY A 145 24.09 1.57 -9.13
C GLY A 145 24.19 0.17 -8.51
N LYS A 146 23.64 -0.06 -7.30
CA LYS A 146 23.69 -1.35 -6.61
C LYS A 146 22.85 -2.41 -7.33
N ALA A 147 23.37 -3.63 -7.38
CA ALA A 147 22.63 -4.78 -7.88
C ALA A 147 21.91 -5.51 -6.73
N PHE A 148 20.70 -6.01 -6.97
CA PHE A 148 19.92 -6.77 -5.99
C PHE A 148 19.02 -7.81 -6.67
N CYS A 149 18.51 -8.77 -5.88
CA CYS A 149 17.58 -9.77 -6.36
C CYS A 149 16.16 -9.21 -6.48
N ARG A 150 15.52 -9.35 -7.65
CA ARG A 150 14.14 -8.93 -7.90
C ARG A 150 13.15 -9.59 -6.93
N SER A 151 13.37 -10.85 -6.56
CA SER A 151 12.45 -11.60 -5.69
C SER A 151 12.68 -11.26 -4.21
N CYS A 152 13.80 -11.72 -3.64
CA CYS A 152 14.05 -11.61 -2.20
C CYS A 152 14.56 -10.23 -1.74
N LYS A 153 14.91 -9.33 -2.68
CA LYS A 153 15.48 -8.00 -2.45
C LYS A 153 16.86 -7.98 -1.76
N THR A 154 17.53 -9.12 -1.67
CA THR A 154 18.93 -9.19 -1.18
C THR A 154 19.88 -8.50 -2.14
N LEU A 155 20.82 -7.70 -1.63
CA LEU A 155 21.86 -7.07 -2.45
C LEU A 155 22.82 -8.13 -3.00
N TRP A 156 23.22 -7.98 -4.26
CA TRP A 156 24.33 -8.74 -4.83
C TRP A 156 25.63 -8.07 -4.40
N THR A 157 26.40 -8.77 -3.58
CA THR A 157 27.78 -8.44 -3.26
C THR A 157 28.71 -9.29 -4.12
N ASP A 158 29.96 -8.85 -4.31
CA ASP A 158 30.98 -9.63 -5.01
C ASP A 158 31.57 -10.75 -4.13
N ASP A 159 31.07 -10.88 -2.88
CA ASP A 159 31.44 -11.94 -1.96
C ASP A 159 30.84 -13.26 -2.42
N ALA A 160 31.70 -14.18 -2.87
CA ALA A 160 31.34 -15.50 -3.41
C ALA A 160 30.48 -16.38 -2.47
N LEU A 161 30.34 -16.00 -1.19
CA LEU A 161 29.55 -16.70 -0.18
C LEU A 161 28.08 -16.28 -0.15
N GLN A 162 27.70 -15.15 -0.76
CA GLN A 162 26.33 -14.63 -0.71
C GLN A 162 25.53 -15.04 -1.96
N ILE A 163 25.25 -16.34 -2.08
CA ILE A 163 24.40 -16.87 -3.14
C ILE A 163 22.93 -16.52 -2.83
N CYS A 164 22.25 -15.91 -3.79
CA CYS A 164 20.81 -15.70 -3.69
C CYS A 164 20.10 -17.05 -3.76
N LYS A 165 19.38 -17.43 -2.69
CA LYS A 165 18.62 -18.69 -2.61
C LYS A 165 17.58 -18.87 -3.73
N CYS A 166 17.10 -17.77 -4.33
CA CYS A 166 16.20 -17.83 -5.48
C CYS A 166 16.86 -18.42 -6.74
N GLN A 167 18.20 -18.50 -6.81
CA GLN A 167 18.89 -19.14 -7.93
C GLN A 167 18.81 -20.66 -7.87
N THR A 168 18.79 -21.27 -6.68
CA THR A 168 18.77 -22.74 -6.53
C THR A 168 17.39 -23.34 -6.75
N ASP A 169 16.32 -22.57 -6.51
CA ASP A 169 14.92 -23.03 -6.68
C ASP A 169 14.47 -23.06 -8.15
N SER A 170 15.20 -22.40 -9.06
CA SER A 170 14.84 -22.31 -10.48
C SER A 170 15.04 -23.61 -11.30
N GLN A 171 15.48 -24.71 -10.66
CA GLN A 171 15.69 -26.01 -11.32
C GLN A 171 14.88 -27.19 -10.78
N ASN A 172 13.96 -27.01 -9.81
CA ASN A 172 13.26 -28.16 -9.23
C ASN A 172 11.77 -27.89 -8.93
N ASP A 173 11.00 -27.67 -10.00
CA ASP A 173 9.60 -27.24 -9.96
C ASP A 173 8.56 -28.28 -9.50
N ASN A 174 8.94 -29.49 -9.06
CA ASN A 174 7.97 -30.51 -8.61
C ASN A 174 8.26 -31.22 -7.29
N GLN A 175 9.33 -30.85 -6.57
CA GLN A 175 9.62 -31.39 -5.22
C GLN A 175 9.63 -30.34 -4.10
N ALA A 176 9.58 -29.04 -4.44
CA ALA A 176 9.61 -27.98 -3.44
C ALA A 176 8.37 -27.94 -2.53
N PHE A 177 7.20 -28.42 -2.99
CA PHE A 177 5.96 -28.40 -2.19
C PHE A 177 5.96 -29.42 -1.05
N SER A 178 6.48 -30.64 -1.25
CA SER A 178 6.52 -31.67 -0.20
C SER A 178 7.71 -31.51 0.75
N TYR A 179 8.83 -30.98 0.27
CA TYR A 179 10.03 -30.77 1.09
C TYR A 179 9.92 -29.52 1.99
N TRP A 180 9.13 -28.51 1.58
CA TRP A 180 8.84 -27.32 2.42
C TRP A 180 8.12 -27.69 3.73
N TYR A 181 7.11 -28.56 3.66
CA TYR A 181 6.38 -29.01 4.85
C TYR A 181 7.28 -29.81 5.81
N GLN A 182 8.24 -30.55 5.26
CA GLN A 182 9.08 -31.49 6.01
C GLN A 182 10.30 -30.82 6.66
N LEU A 183 10.88 -29.76 6.07
CA LEU A 183 11.99 -29.01 6.67
C LEU A 183 11.56 -27.81 7.53
N PHE A 184 10.44 -27.16 7.22
CA PHE A 184 10.00 -25.97 7.98
C PHE A 184 8.95 -26.28 9.07
N GLY A 185 8.42 -27.50 9.12
CA GLY A 185 7.57 -27.99 10.21
C GLY A 185 8.25 -28.01 11.59
N THR A 186 9.56 -27.77 11.66
CA THR A 186 10.35 -27.79 12.90
C THR A 186 11.13 -26.51 13.19
N ARG A 187 10.83 -25.37 12.56
CA ARG A 187 11.35 -24.08 13.05
C ARG A 187 10.49 -23.56 14.19
N ARG A 188 10.73 -24.09 15.39
CA ARG A 188 10.25 -23.55 16.69
C ARG A 188 10.88 -22.19 17.06
N GLU A 189 11.28 -21.38 16.07
CA GLU A 189 11.96 -20.10 16.25
C GLU A 189 11.40 -19.03 15.31
N SER A 190 10.06 -18.91 15.22
CA SER A 190 9.40 -17.77 14.54
C SER A 190 8.39 -17.03 15.42
N SER A 191 8.29 -17.41 16.71
CA SER A 191 7.48 -16.70 17.71
C SER A 191 8.12 -15.41 18.22
N LEU A 192 9.38 -15.12 17.84
CA LEU A 192 10.14 -13.93 18.27
C LEU A 192 10.37 -12.90 17.15
N ALA A 193 9.97 -13.20 15.91
CA ALA A 193 10.13 -12.24 14.82
C ALA A 193 9.15 -11.08 15.01
N VAL A 194 9.66 -9.87 15.25
CA VAL A 194 8.86 -8.64 15.42
C VAL A 194 8.05 -8.34 14.14
N TYR A 195 8.53 -8.76 12.98
CA TYR A 195 7.85 -8.59 11.70
C TYR A 195 8.04 -9.81 10.80
N LYS A 196 7.05 -10.09 9.94
CA LYS A 196 7.08 -11.10 8.89
C LYS A 196 6.61 -10.51 7.56
N LYS A 197 6.98 -11.13 6.43
CA LYS A 197 6.60 -10.62 5.11
C LYS A 197 5.25 -11.16 4.67
N CYS A 198 4.38 -10.29 4.17
CA CYS A 198 3.13 -10.72 3.56
C CYS A 198 3.39 -11.66 2.37
N PRO A 199 2.77 -12.84 2.27
CA PRO A 199 2.99 -13.77 1.16
C PRO A 199 2.49 -13.21 -0.19
N GLY A 200 1.47 -12.36 -0.17
CA GLY A 200 0.93 -11.77 -1.40
C GLY A 200 1.77 -10.62 -1.97
N CYS A 201 2.38 -9.77 -1.13
CA CYS A 201 3.06 -8.55 -1.60
C CYS A 201 4.45 -8.30 -1.00
N SER A 202 4.94 -9.21 -0.14
CA SER A 202 6.23 -9.16 0.55
C SER A 202 6.50 -7.92 1.43
N VAL A 203 5.48 -7.12 1.74
CA VAL A 203 5.61 -6.01 2.69
C VAL A 203 5.84 -6.56 4.10
N ASN A 204 6.68 -5.90 4.88
CA ASN A 204 6.84 -6.23 6.29
C ASN A 204 5.54 -5.91 7.03
N THR A 205 5.03 -6.89 7.76
CA THR A 205 3.84 -6.82 8.58
C THR A 205 4.23 -7.17 10.01
N GLU A 206 3.78 -6.35 10.95
CA GLU A 206 3.85 -6.63 12.38
C GLU A 206 2.54 -7.28 12.83
N LYS A 207 2.61 -8.18 13.81
CA LYS A 207 1.43 -8.82 14.41
C LYS A 207 0.90 -7.93 15.52
N ASP A 208 -0.31 -7.40 15.36
CA ASP A 208 -0.99 -6.55 16.35
C ASP A 208 -2.04 -7.34 17.18
N GLY A 209 -1.59 -8.37 17.91
CA GLY A 209 -2.44 -9.09 18.87
C GLY A 209 -2.21 -10.59 18.93
N GLY A 210 -3.19 -11.30 19.50
CA GLY A 210 -3.14 -12.75 19.69
C GLY A 210 -3.48 -13.55 18.42
N CYS A 211 -4.39 -13.08 17.58
CA CYS A 211 -4.87 -13.83 16.41
C CYS A 211 -3.78 -14.07 15.36
N ASN A 212 -3.65 -15.29 14.85
CA ASN A 212 -2.73 -15.62 13.76
C ASN A 212 -3.29 -15.27 12.37
N ALA A 213 -4.58 -14.93 12.26
CA ALA A 213 -5.15 -14.38 11.03
C ALA A 213 -4.85 -12.87 10.95
N ILE A 214 -3.86 -12.49 10.15
CA ILE A 214 -3.49 -11.09 9.96
C ILE A 214 -3.89 -10.61 8.57
N SER A 215 -4.38 -9.37 8.49
CA SER A 215 -4.75 -8.74 7.22
C SER A 215 -3.64 -7.80 6.78
N CYS A 216 -3.10 -8.02 5.58
CA CYS A 216 -2.10 -7.12 5.03
C CYS A 216 -2.73 -5.74 4.76
N THR A 217 -2.21 -4.70 5.42
CA THR A 217 -2.69 -3.32 5.26
C THR A 217 -2.53 -2.79 3.84
N ARG A 218 -1.65 -3.41 3.06
CA ARG A 218 -1.29 -3.00 1.71
C ARG A 218 -2.12 -3.71 0.63
N CYS A 219 -2.05 -5.04 0.55
CA CYS A 219 -2.77 -5.79 -0.49
C CYS A 219 -4.14 -6.31 -0.03
N GLY A 220 -4.51 -6.16 1.25
CA GLY A 220 -5.78 -6.62 1.80
C GLY A 220 -5.88 -8.13 2.02
N MET A 221 -4.87 -8.92 1.62
CA MET A 221 -4.85 -10.38 1.81
C MET A 221 -4.84 -10.73 3.30
N THR A 222 -5.73 -11.63 3.71
CA THR A 222 -5.68 -12.28 5.02
C THR A 222 -4.77 -13.50 4.94
N TRP A 223 -3.78 -13.58 5.81
CA TRP A 223 -2.78 -14.64 5.81
C TRP A 223 -2.43 -15.09 7.24
N CYS A 224 -1.96 -16.32 7.37
CA CYS A 224 -1.63 -16.92 8.66
C CYS A 224 -0.21 -16.54 9.09
N TRP A 225 -0.06 -15.95 10.28
CA TRP A 225 1.24 -15.59 10.85
C TRP A 225 2.19 -16.78 11.02
N ILE A 226 1.64 -17.96 11.30
CA ILE A 226 2.43 -19.18 11.51
C ILE A 226 2.80 -19.84 10.18
N CYS A 227 1.82 -20.02 9.28
CA CYS A 227 2.05 -20.71 8.01
C CYS A 227 2.72 -19.84 6.95
N GLU A 228 2.63 -18.52 7.06
CA GLU A 228 3.11 -17.56 6.05
C GLU A 228 2.43 -17.78 4.67
N LEU A 229 1.17 -18.20 4.70
CA LEU A 229 0.31 -18.50 3.55
C LEU A 229 -1.10 -17.91 3.73
N GLU A 230 -1.92 -17.92 2.69
CA GLU A 230 -3.32 -17.52 2.73
C GLU A 230 -4.07 -18.18 3.89
N PHE A 231 -4.81 -17.39 4.68
CA PHE A 231 -5.51 -17.90 5.86
C PHE A 231 -6.72 -18.72 5.43
N ARG A 232 -6.75 -20.00 5.81
CA ARG A 232 -7.77 -20.98 5.41
C ARG A 232 -8.32 -21.74 6.62
N ASN A 233 -9.33 -22.59 6.39
CA ASN A 233 -10.05 -23.31 7.45
C ASN A 233 -9.16 -24.24 8.30
N ASP A 234 -8.10 -24.79 7.71
CA ASP A 234 -7.07 -25.58 8.38
C ASP A 234 -6.34 -24.78 9.48
N CYS A 235 -6.10 -23.49 9.23
CA CYS A 235 -5.48 -22.57 10.18
C CYS A 235 -6.39 -22.33 11.40
N ILE A 236 -7.71 -22.24 11.17
CA ILE A 236 -8.72 -22.06 12.24
C ILE A 236 -8.69 -23.25 13.21
N GLN A 237 -8.62 -24.47 12.67
CA GLN A 237 -8.67 -25.68 13.49
C GLN A 237 -7.36 -25.97 14.22
N SER A 238 -6.24 -25.54 13.64
CA SER A 238 -4.91 -25.93 14.13
C SER A 238 -4.25 -24.87 15.01
N HIS A 239 -4.37 -23.58 14.67
CA HIS A 239 -3.57 -22.51 15.28
C HIS A 239 -4.19 -21.12 15.05
N TRP A 240 -5.48 -20.97 15.36
CA TRP A 240 -6.18 -19.70 15.23
C TRP A 240 -5.51 -18.55 16.03
N PHE A 241 -5.02 -18.84 17.24
CA PHE A 241 -4.37 -17.88 18.15
C PHE A 241 -2.91 -18.24 18.38
#